data_AF-D6Z0Q5-F1
#
_entry.id   AF-D6Z0Q5-F1
#
_cell.length_a   1.000
_cell.length_b   1.000
_cell.length_c   1.000
_cell.angle_alpha   90.00
_cell.angle_beta   90.00
_cell.angle_gamma   90.00
#
_symmetry.space_group_name_H-M   'P 1'
#
loop_
_entity.id
_entity.type
_entity.pdbx_description
1 polymer ?
#
loop_
_entity_poly.entity_id
_entity_poly.type
_entity_poly.pdbx_seq_one_letter_code
_entity_poly.pdbx_strand_id
1 'polypeptide(L)'
;MSLSKPVQLQLSKLGGLLVGLGLILAAAGPALAQRELAVEPEQLVEVEIATVAIASNGSPVVLLREPNANKVVPIFIGPEQAMAISHALRSTRMPRPMTHDLLINVIGALQAELQRVYVDDLRGRTFYGMLELTVPGRDEPVRVDSRPSDALALAVRAGAGIFISPEVLKAAQAIEYQGLEDEVVTAVGITVNRLTGDLRKALALPEMDGVLVSNVTGPARQAGLRPGALILQVNEGTPTTPMEFLELVRTTPEGQKVSIRYWQNGEEHQLQVSTEVPEPERFHDWSAPGVEL
;
A
#
# COMPACT_ATOMS: atom_id res chain seq x y z
N MET A 1 -3.49 -58.74 73.86
CA MET A 1 -3.24 -57.28 73.91
C MET A 1 -3.73 -56.71 72.59
N SER A 2 -5.02 -56.44 72.49
CA SER A 2 -5.68 -55.14 72.72
C SER A 2 -5.57 -54.19 71.51
N LEU A 3 -6.72 -54.05 70.86
CA LEU A 3 -7.12 -53.12 69.80
C LEU A 3 -6.72 -51.65 70.08
N SER A 4 -6.47 -50.86 69.02
CA SER A 4 -6.92 -49.45 68.86
C SER A 4 -6.26 -48.83 67.62
N LYS A 5 -6.97 -48.77 66.48
CA LYS A 5 -7.80 -47.65 65.95
C LYS A 5 -6.99 -46.58 65.17
N PRO A 6 -7.48 -46.16 63.98
CA PRO A 6 -6.88 -45.10 63.19
C PRO A 6 -7.25 -43.73 63.78
N VAL A 7 -6.30 -42.80 63.82
CA VAL A 7 -6.55 -41.41 64.21
C VAL A 7 -6.91 -40.61 62.97
N GLN A 8 -8.20 -40.34 62.81
CA GLN A 8 -8.70 -39.21 62.01
C GLN A 8 -8.24 -37.91 62.68
N LEU A 9 -7.52 -37.05 61.96
CA LEU A 9 -7.41 -35.65 62.35
C LEU A 9 -8.55 -34.87 61.70
N GLN A 10 -9.30 -34.20 62.55
CA GLN A 10 -10.52 -33.46 62.27
C GLN A 10 -10.26 -32.22 61.40
N LEU A 11 -11.15 -31.98 60.43
CA LEU A 11 -11.45 -30.60 60.01
C LEU A 11 -12.21 -29.91 61.14
N SER A 12 -11.64 -28.85 61.70
CA SER A 12 -12.39 -27.91 62.53
C SER A 12 -12.01 -26.46 62.23
N LYS A 13 -13.01 -25.77 61.68
CA LYS A 13 -13.45 -24.39 61.99
C LYS A 13 -12.58 -23.21 61.55
N LEU A 14 -13.14 -22.51 60.56
CA LEU A 14 -13.14 -21.07 60.31
C LEU A 14 -12.76 -20.19 61.53
N GLY A 15 -11.80 -19.30 61.31
CA GLY A 15 -11.66 -18.01 61.98
C GLY A 15 -10.99 -17.05 61.01
N GLY A 16 -11.73 -16.05 60.51
CA GLY A 16 -11.28 -15.15 59.46
C GLY A 16 -10.23 -14.12 59.89
N LEU A 17 -9.51 -13.56 58.91
CA LEU A 17 -9.49 -12.13 58.57
C LEU A 17 -8.53 -11.92 57.38
N LEU A 18 -9.03 -11.27 56.32
CA LEU A 18 -8.24 -10.69 55.24
C LEU A 18 -7.22 -9.67 55.80
N VAL A 19 -6.02 -9.60 55.21
CA VAL A 19 -5.38 -8.38 54.68
C VAL A 19 -3.93 -8.70 54.26
N GLY A 20 -3.65 -8.49 52.97
CA GLY A 20 -2.43 -7.84 52.52
C GLY A 20 -1.14 -8.67 52.51
N LEU A 21 -0.87 -9.32 51.38
CA LEU A 21 0.43 -9.15 50.75
C LEU A 21 0.20 -9.15 49.23
N GLY A 22 0.13 -7.95 48.67
CA GLY A 22 0.25 -7.75 47.24
C GLY A 22 1.63 -8.23 46.81
N LEU A 23 1.66 -9.17 45.88
CA LEU A 23 2.84 -9.42 45.07
C LEU A 23 2.52 -8.88 43.67
N ILE A 24 3.26 -7.81 43.40
CA ILE A 24 3.25 -6.96 42.24
C ILE A 24 3.54 -7.76 40.97
N LEU A 25 2.92 -7.31 39.89
CA LEU A 25 3.11 -7.66 38.49
C LEU A 25 4.58 -7.84 38.04
N ALA A 26 4.65 -8.49 36.88
CA ALA A 26 5.66 -8.33 35.83
C ALA A 26 6.85 -9.30 35.89
N ALA A 27 6.62 -10.49 35.35
CA ALA A 27 7.52 -11.01 34.33
C ALA A 27 6.78 -10.99 32.99
N ALA A 28 6.43 -9.79 32.51
CA ALA A 28 6.51 -9.60 31.08
C ALA A 28 7.98 -9.91 30.76
N GLY A 29 8.24 -10.87 29.87
CA GLY A 29 9.56 -10.94 29.23
C GLY A 29 9.89 -9.58 28.61
N PRO A 30 11.06 -9.38 27.98
CA PRO A 30 11.20 -8.20 27.15
C PRO A 30 10.05 -8.27 26.13
N ALA A 31 9.00 -7.49 26.36
CA ALA A 31 8.05 -7.13 25.33
C ALA A 31 8.97 -6.67 24.22
N LEU A 32 8.95 -7.38 23.08
CA LEU A 32 9.66 -6.97 21.87
C LEU A 32 9.49 -5.47 21.80
N ALA A 33 10.57 -4.71 22.05
CA ALA A 33 10.46 -3.29 22.38
C ALA A 33 9.62 -2.65 21.27
N GLN A 34 8.38 -2.31 21.59
CA GLN A 34 7.39 -2.03 20.57
C GLN A 34 7.76 -0.63 20.09
N ARG A 35 8.32 -0.56 18.87
CA ARG A 35 8.78 0.69 18.31
C ARG A 35 7.59 1.66 18.28
N GLU A 36 7.78 2.85 18.83
CA GLU A 36 6.83 3.95 18.69
C GLU A 36 7.08 4.68 17.36
N LEU A 37 6.09 5.44 16.89
CA LEU A 37 6.30 6.31 15.74
C LEU A 37 7.37 7.35 16.09
N ALA A 38 8.29 7.58 15.16
CA ALA A 38 9.32 8.61 15.32
C ALA A 38 8.75 10.03 15.29
N VAL A 39 7.55 10.19 14.72
CA VAL A 39 6.86 11.46 14.52
C VAL A 39 5.38 11.28 14.86
N GLU A 40 4.79 12.29 15.50
CA GLU A 40 3.36 12.29 15.83
C GLU A 40 2.49 12.19 14.56
N PRO A 41 1.38 11.42 14.59
CA PRO A 41 0.56 11.17 13.40
C PRO A 41 0.11 12.43 12.65
N GLU A 42 -0.15 13.53 13.34
CA GLU A 42 -0.64 14.79 12.77
C GLU A 42 0.43 15.53 11.95
N GLN A 43 1.70 15.19 12.14
CA GLN A 43 2.82 15.79 11.41
C GLN A 43 3.22 14.96 10.19
N LEU A 44 2.62 13.77 10.01
CA LEU A 44 2.89 12.91 8.88
C LEU A 44 2.13 13.40 7.64
N VAL A 45 2.76 13.23 6.48
CA VAL A 45 2.20 13.65 5.19
C VAL A 45 1.53 12.44 4.54
N GLU A 46 0.26 12.59 4.15
CA GLU A 46 -0.44 11.57 3.38
C GLU A 46 0.12 11.48 1.96
N VAL A 47 0.35 10.26 1.49
CA VAL A 47 0.90 9.97 0.17
C VAL A 47 0.16 8.78 -0.46
N GLU A 48 0.33 8.62 -1.76
CA GLU A 48 -0.13 7.45 -2.51
C GLU A 48 1.03 6.78 -3.25
N ILE A 49 0.86 5.50 -3.56
CA ILE A 49 1.75 4.80 -4.48
C ILE A 49 1.39 5.21 -5.90
N ALA A 50 2.25 5.99 -6.55
CA ALA A 50 2.13 6.28 -7.96
C ALA A 50 2.32 5.00 -8.78
N THR A 51 3.42 4.27 -8.52
CA THR A 51 3.77 3.06 -9.27
C THR A 51 4.88 2.24 -8.60
N VAL A 52 5.21 1.12 -9.24
CA VAL A 52 6.45 0.38 -9.04
C VAL A 52 7.25 0.44 -10.34
N ALA A 53 8.52 0.82 -10.25
CA ALA A 53 9.43 0.96 -11.38
C ALA A 53 10.76 0.22 -11.13
N ILE A 54 11.61 0.18 -12.15
CA ILE A 54 12.96 -0.38 -12.07
C ILE A 54 13.96 0.75 -12.31
N ALA A 55 14.93 0.89 -11.42
CA ALA A 55 16.00 1.87 -11.56
C ALA A 55 16.92 1.59 -12.74
N SER A 56 17.67 2.62 -13.13
CA SER A 56 18.80 2.50 -14.05
C SER A 56 19.83 1.45 -13.61
N ASN A 57 19.96 1.20 -12.31
CA ASN A 57 20.80 0.14 -11.76
C ASN A 57 20.10 -1.23 -11.63
N GLY A 58 18.89 -1.39 -12.18
CA GLY A 58 18.09 -2.62 -12.13
C GLY A 58 17.34 -2.88 -10.82
N SER A 59 17.50 -2.02 -9.82
CA SER A 59 16.84 -2.20 -8.52
C SER A 59 15.37 -1.77 -8.58
N PRO A 60 14.43 -2.55 -8.02
CA PRO A 60 13.05 -2.13 -7.93
C PRO A 60 12.85 -0.95 -6.97
N VAL A 61 11.93 -0.05 -7.34
CA VAL A 61 11.58 1.13 -6.56
C VAL A 61 10.06 1.31 -6.51
N VAL A 62 9.55 1.75 -5.37
CA VAL A 62 8.19 2.29 -5.25
C VAL A 62 8.27 3.80 -5.31
N LEU A 63 7.43 4.40 -6.15
CA LEU A 63 7.33 5.84 -6.25
C LEU A 63 6.12 6.30 -5.45
N LEU A 64 6.38 7.04 -4.38
CA LEU A 64 5.37 7.69 -3.56
C LEU A 64 5.19 9.13 -3.99
N ARG A 65 4.00 9.68 -3.79
CA ARG A 65 3.76 11.12 -3.99
C ARG A 65 2.63 11.61 -3.11
N GLU A 66 2.65 12.89 -2.81
CA GLU A 66 1.48 13.56 -2.25
C GLU A 66 0.34 13.57 -3.29
N PRO A 67 -0.93 13.49 -2.86
CA PRO A 67 -2.07 13.62 -3.75
C PRO A 67 -1.97 14.91 -4.58
N ASN A 68 -2.13 14.79 -5.90
CA ASN A 68 -2.01 15.89 -6.88
C ASN A 68 -0.61 16.51 -7.05
N ALA A 69 0.43 15.97 -6.39
CA ALA A 69 1.80 16.41 -6.64
C ALA A 69 2.37 15.73 -7.90
N ASN A 70 3.16 16.49 -8.67
CA ASN A 70 3.92 15.95 -9.81
C ASN A 70 5.23 15.30 -9.38
N LYS A 71 5.75 15.65 -8.19
CA LYS A 71 7.02 15.15 -7.70
C LYS A 71 6.81 13.83 -6.99
N VAL A 72 7.61 12.83 -7.37
CA VAL A 72 7.66 11.52 -6.71
C VAL A 72 8.85 11.41 -5.77
N VAL A 73 8.72 10.52 -4.79
CA VAL A 73 9.72 10.18 -3.78
C VAL A 73 10.01 8.69 -3.90
N PRO A 74 11.27 8.29 -4.20
CA PRO A 74 11.62 6.90 -4.40
C PRO A 74 11.89 6.17 -3.07
N ILE A 75 11.30 4.98 -2.91
CA ILE A 75 11.67 4.01 -1.87
C ILE A 75 12.12 2.72 -2.55
N PHE A 76 13.40 2.40 -2.44
CA PHE A 76 13.97 1.17 -2.97
C PHE A 76 13.48 -0.05 -2.18
N ILE A 77 13.12 -1.11 -2.91
CA ILE A 77 12.59 -2.35 -2.34
C ILE A 77 13.15 -3.57 -3.05
N GLY A 78 12.94 -4.75 -2.48
CA GLY A 78 13.33 -6.01 -3.11
C GLY A 78 12.38 -6.45 -4.24
N PRO A 79 12.84 -7.31 -5.16
CA PRO A 79 12.04 -7.82 -6.29
C PRO A 79 10.73 -8.49 -5.86
N GLU A 80 10.75 -9.29 -4.79
CA GLU A 80 9.57 -9.99 -4.28
C GLU A 80 8.51 -9.01 -3.78
N GLN A 81 8.94 -7.94 -3.11
CA GLN A 81 8.03 -6.89 -2.64
C GLN A 81 7.49 -6.07 -3.81
N ALA A 82 8.32 -5.79 -4.82
CA ALA A 82 7.92 -5.06 -6.02
C ALA A 82 6.84 -5.83 -6.79
N MET A 83 7.00 -7.15 -6.91
CA MET A 83 6.00 -8.04 -7.49
C MET A 83 4.71 -8.02 -6.66
N ALA A 84 4.80 -8.18 -5.34
CA ALA A 84 3.63 -8.18 -4.46
C ALA A 84 2.83 -6.86 -4.52
N ILE A 85 3.49 -5.71 -4.57
CA ILE A 85 2.84 -4.40 -4.70
C ILE A 85 2.26 -4.24 -6.11
N SER A 86 3.02 -4.58 -7.15
CA SER A 86 2.58 -4.45 -8.55
C SER A 86 1.32 -5.27 -8.85
N HIS A 87 1.21 -6.50 -8.32
CA HIS A 87 0.01 -7.32 -8.47
C HIS A 87 -1.21 -6.68 -7.81
N ALA A 88 -1.03 -6.11 -6.62
CA ALA A 88 -2.11 -5.44 -5.89
C ALA A 88 -2.56 -4.15 -6.59
N LEU A 89 -1.62 -3.32 -7.07
CA LEU A 89 -1.93 -2.11 -7.83
C LEU A 89 -2.74 -2.41 -9.09
N ARG A 90 -2.40 -3.50 -9.79
CA ARG A 90 -3.13 -3.93 -11.00
C ARG A 90 -4.51 -4.53 -10.71
N SER A 91 -4.91 -4.61 -9.44
CA SER A 91 -6.14 -5.30 -9.01
C SER A 91 -6.25 -6.73 -9.58
N THR A 92 -5.11 -7.37 -9.86
CA THR A 92 -5.07 -8.68 -10.53
C THR A 92 -5.29 -9.77 -9.50
N ARG A 93 -6.37 -10.54 -9.66
CA ARG A 93 -6.73 -11.60 -8.72
C ARG A 93 -5.90 -12.84 -9.00
N MET A 94 -5.14 -13.27 -7.98
CA MET A 94 -4.40 -14.54 -8.03
C MET A 94 -5.32 -15.71 -7.68
N PRO A 95 -5.15 -16.92 -8.28
CA PRO A 95 -5.97 -18.09 -7.97
C PRO A 95 -5.86 -18.56 -6.50
N ARG A 96 -4.73 -18.25 -5.84
CA ARG A 96 -4.49 -18.52 -4.43
C ARG A 96 -3.95 -17.26 -3.75
N PRO A 97 -4.30 -17.02 -2.47
CA PRO A 97 -3.78 -15.87 -1.72
C PRO A 97 -2.26 -15.87 -1.67
N MET A 98 -1.64 -14.72 -1.95
CA MET A 98 -0.24 -14.44 -1.66
C MET A 98 -0.06 -14.18 -0.15
N THR A 99 1.19 -14.04 0.30
CA THR A 99 1.51 -13.80 1.72
C THR A 99 0.80 -12.57 2.30
N HIS A 100 0.79 -11.45 1.57
CA HIS A 100 0.10 -10.23 2.03
C HIS A 100 -1.42 -10.38 2.01
N ASP A 101 -1.98 -11.17 1.08
CA ASP A 101 -3.42 -11.49 1.07
C ASP A 101 -3.79 -12.36 2.29
N LEU A 102 -2.96 -13.36 2.60
CA LEU A 102 -3.10 -14.18 3.81
C LEU A 102 -3.06 -13.32 5.06
N LEU A 103 -2.14 -12.36 5.15
CA LEU A 103 -2.01 -11.50 6.33
C LEU A 103 -3.23 -10.58 6.51
N ILE A 104 -3.76 -10.00 5.43
CA ILE A 104 -5.03 -9.26 5.48
C ILE A 104 -6.19 -10.16 5.93
N ASN A 105 -6.27 -11.39 5.43
CA ASN A 105 -7.29 -12.34 5.86
C ASN A 105 -7.17 -12.69 7.35
N VAL A 106 -5.95 -12.82 7.87
CA VAL A 106 -5.72 -13.06 9.29
C VAL A 106 -6.15 -11.85 10.13
N ILE A 107 -5.81 -10.63 9.70
CA ILE A 107 -6.24 -9.38 10.36
C ILE A 107 -7.78 -9.32 10.41
N GLY A 108 -8.44 -9.57 9.27
CA GLY A 108 -9.91 -9.57 9.19
C GLY A 108 -10.57 -10.69 10.00
N ALA A 109 -10.00 -11.90 10.03
CA ALA A 109 -10.50 -13.00 10.86
C ALA A 109 -10.40 -12.71 12.37
N LEU A 110 -9.45 -11.85 12.77
CA LEU A 110 -9.34 -11.31 14.12
C LEU A 110 -10.22 -10.07 14.35
N GLN A 111 -11.08 -9.74 13.38
CA GLN A 111 -11.96 -8.57 13.36
C GLN A 111 -11.21 -7.23 13.49
N ALA A 112 -9.92 -7.22 13.19
CA ALA A 112 -9.11 -6.02 13.15
C ALA A 112 -9.13 -5.40 11.75
N GLU A 113 -8.80 -4.11 11.66
CA GLU A 113 -8.77 -3.37 10.40
C GLU A 113 -7.46 -2.59 10.27
N LEU A 114 -6.80 -2.70 9.12
CA LEU A 114 -5.62 -1.89 8.80
C LEU A 114 -6.08 -0.52 8.29
N GLN A 115 -5.99 0.50 9.13
CA GLN A 115 -6.45 1.85 8.80
C GLN A 115 -5.37 2.67 8.10
N ARG A 116 -4.14 2.58 8.62
CA ARG A 116 -3.02 3.40 8.16
C ARG A 116 -1.74 2.60 8.15
N VAL A 117 -0.83 3.01 7.29
CA VAL A 117 0.57 2.60 7.33
C VAL A 117 1.48 3.81 7.31
N TYR A 118 2.65 3.65 7.91
CA TYR A 118 3.61 4.72 8.06
C TYR A 118 4.97 4.34 7.48
N VAL A 119 5.67 5.32 6.94
CA VAL A 119 7.12 5.33 6.72
C VAL A 119 7.68 6.51 7.52
N ASP A 120 7.96 6.27 8.80
CA ASP A 120 8.10 7.35 9.78
C ASP A 120 9.57 7.66 10.15
N ASP A 121 10.50 6.73 9.91
CA ASP A 121 11.90 6.87 10.35
C ASP A 121 12.90 6.39 9.28
N LEU A 122 14.09 6.97 9.30
CA LEU A 122 15.25 6.60 8.50
C LEU A 122 16.49 6.58 9.38
N ARG A 123 17.02 5.39 9.65
CA ARG A 123 18.26 5.22 10.43
C ARG A 123 19.38 4.72 9.53
N GLY A 124 20.39 5.56 9.34
CA GLY A 124 21.46 5.30 8.37
C GLY A 124 20.90 5.28 6.94
N ARG A 125 20.73 4.09 6.36
CA ARG A 125 20.16 3.88 5.01
C ARG A 125 18.90 2.99 5.04
N THR A 126 18.37 2.74 6.23
CA THR A 126 17.25 1.81 6.43
C THR A 126 16.01 2.60 6.79
N PHE A 127 15.00 2.54 5.92
CA PHE A 127 13.68 3.08 6.21
C PHE A 127 12.91 2.12 7.12
N TYR A 128 12.13 2.67 8.03
CA TYR A 128 11.26 1.91 8.94
C TYR A 128 9.81 2.24 8.65
N GLY A 129 8.95 1.24 8.80
CA GLY A 129 7.52 1.39 8.61
C GLY A 129 6.72 0.87 9.79
N MET A 130 5.43 1.20 9.81
CA MET A 130 4.53 0.81 10.89
C MET A 130 3.14 0.57 10.33
N LEU A 131 2.46 -0.44 10.86
CA LEU A 131 1.04 -0.68 10.60
C LEU A 131 0.22 -0.12 11.77
N GLU A 132 -0.90 0.55 11.48
CA GLU A 132 -1.89 0.96 12.46
C GLU A 132 -3.17 0.16 12.30
N LEU A 133 -3.44 -0.70 13.30
CA LEU A 133 -4.60 -1.58 13.31
C LEU A 133 -5.64 -1.09 14.31
N THR A 134 -6.89 -0.95 13.88
CA THR A 134 -8.02 -0.84 14.80
C THR A 134 -8.44 -2.24 15.22
N VAL A 135 -8.66 -2.45 16.53
CA VAL A 135 -9.08 -3.75 17.08
C VAL A 135 -10.32 -3.54 17.95
N PRO A 136 -11.39 -4.33 17.78
CA PRO A 136 -12.59 -4.23 18.59
C PRO A 136 -12.30 -4.32 20.09
N GLY A 137 -12.91 -3.42 20.87
CA GLY A 137 -12.72 -3.36 22.32
C GLY A 137 -11.42 -2.67 22.77
N ARG A 138 -10.68 -2.03 21.86
CA ARG A 138 -9.56 -1.13 22.20
C ARG A 138 -9.89 0.29 21.78
N ASP A 139 -9.61 1.24 22.67
CA ASP A 139 -9.77 2.67 22.39
C ASP A 139 -8.60 3.21 21.57
N GLU A 140 -7.40 2.67 21.80
CA GLU A 140 -6.18 3.06 21.08
C GLU A 140 -5.82 2.05 19.99
N PRO A 141 -5.30 2.52 18.85
CA PRO A 141 -4.88 1.64 17.77
C PRO A 141 -3.67 0.79 18.18
N VAL A 142 -3.59 -0.41 17.61
CA VAL A 142 -2.44 -1.30 17.78
C VAL A 142 -1.43 -1.01 16.69
N ARG A 143 -0.22 -0.62 17.11
CA ARG A 143 0.89 -0.37 16.20
C ARG A 143 1.82 -1.59 16.10
N VAL A 144 2.15 -1.96 14.87
CA VAL A 144 3.00 -3.12 14.56
C VAL A 144 4.17 -2.67 13.69
N ASP A 145 5.38 -2.82 14.20
CA ASP A 145 6.60 -2.49 13.48
C ASP A 145 6.71 -3.32 12.19
N SER A 146 7.18 -2.69 11.12
CA SER A 146 7.25 -3.33 9.81
C SER A 146 8.34 -2.71 8.93
N ARG A 147 8.67 -3.40 7.84
CA ARG A 147 9.41 -2.76 6.75
C ARG A 147 8.43 -1.93 5.90
N PRO A 148 8.85 -0.76 5.38
CA PRO A 148 8.02 0.03 4.48
C PRO A 148 7.45 -0.77 3.31
N SER A 149 8.23 -1.68 2.74
CA SER A 149 7.78 -2.51 1.62
C SER A 149 6.59 -3.41 1.95
N ASP A 150 6.55 -3.98 3.16
CA ASP A 150 5.43 -4.82 3.60
C ASP A 150 4.22 -3.96 3.95
N ALA A 151 4.46 -2.81 4.60
CA ALA A 151 3.42 -1.85 4.92
C ALA A 151 2.71 -1.33 3.67
N LEU A 152 3.47 -0.91 2.66
CA LEU A 152 2.95 -0.47 1.36
C LEU A 152 2.18 -1.60 0.64
N ALA A 153 2.68 -2.84 0.67
CA ALA A 153 2.01 -3.97 0.05
C ALA A 153 0.66 -4.32 0.71
N LEU A 154 0.55 -4.14 2.03
CA LEU A 154 -0.70 -4.32 2.76
C LEU A 154 -1.64 -3.14 2.56
N ALA A 155 -1.13 -1.91 2.54
CA ALA A 155 -1.96 -0.72 2.35
C ALA A 155 -2.70 -0.73 1.01
N VAL A 156 -2.03 -1.09 -0.09
CA VAL A 156 -2.69 -1.23 -1.40
C VAL A 156 -3.78 -2.30 -1.38
N ARG A 157 -3.58 -3.40 -0.63
CA ARG A 157 -4.54 -4.50 -0.52
C ARG A 157 -5.69 -4.22 0.43
N ALA A 158 -5.51 -3.38 1.42
CA ALA A 158 -6.56 -3.00 2.37
C ALA A 158 -7.32 -1.74 1.92
N GLY A 159 -6.69 -0.92 1.06
CA GLY A 159 -7.13 0.46 0.84
C GLY A 159 -6.82 1.36 2.05
N ALA A 160 -5.76 1.05 2.80
CA ALA A 160 -5.33 1.82 3.97
C ALA A 160 -4.57 3.09 3.55
N GLY A 161 -4.69 4.16 4.32
CA GLY A 161 -3.96 5.40 4.07
C GLY A 161 -2.46 5.22 4.28
N ILE A 162 -1.64 5.86 3.43
CA ILE A 162 -0.17 5.77 3.51
C ILE A 162 0.36 7.13 3.95
N PHE A 163 1.21 7.13 4.97
CA PHE A 163 1.73 8.35 5.58
C PHE A 163 3.24 8.28 5.69
N ILE A 164 3.93 9.38 5.42
CA ILE A 164 5.39 9.49 5.45
C ILE A 164 5.83 10.66 6.31
N SER A 165 6.91 10.52 7.07
CA SER A 165 7.42 11.65 7.85
C SER A 165 8.08 12.69 6.94
N PRO A 166 7.97 13.99 7.25
CA PRO A 166 8.62 15.04 6.46
C PRO A 166 10.14 14.85 6.34
N GLU A 167 10.78 14.33 7.39
CA GLU A 167 12.22 14.05 7.38
C GLU A 167 12.57 12.93 6.41
N VAL A 168 11.81 11.83 6.43
CA VAL A 168 11.96 10.73 5.48
C VAL A 168 11.72 11.21 4.05
N LEU A 169 10.67 12.01 3.83
CA LEU A 169 10.35 12.59 2.52
C LEU A 169 11.53 13.42 1.99
N LYS A 170 12.07 14.32 2.82
CA LYS A 170 13.23 15.15 2.48
C LYS A 170 14.47 14.31 2.20
N ALA A 171 14.74 13.29 3.02
CA ALA A 171 15.89 12.42 2.85
C ALA A 171 15.79 11.58 1.56
N ALA A 172 14.62 11.03 1.28
CA ALA A 172 14.38 10.25 0.07
C ALA A 172 14.45 11.11 -1.20
N GLN A 173 14.05 12.38 -1.14
CA GLN A 173 14.26 13.33 -2.25
C GLN A 173 15.73 13.67 -2.50
N ALA A 174 16.60 13.57 -1.49
CA ALA A 174 18.04 13.80 -1.62
C ALA A 174 18.79 12.59 -2.17
N ILE A 175 18.13 11.43 -2.27
CA ILE A 175 18.68 10.27 -2.97
C ILE A 175 18.62 10.60 -4.46
N GLU A 176 19.75 11.05 -5.02
CA GLU A 176 19.90 11.22 -6.47
C GLU A 176 19.53 9.91 -7.16
N TYR A 177 18.38 9.93 -7.80
CA TYR A 177 17.89 8.82 -8.59
C TYR A 177 17.89 9.28 -10.05
N GLN A 178 18.91 8.87 -10.79
CA GLN A 178 18.97 9.13 -12.23
C GLN A 178 18.02 8.17 -12.97
N GLY A 179 17.02 8.72 -13.65
CA GLY A 179 16.32 8.02 -14.72
C GLY A 179 14.80 7.87 -14.62
N LEU A 180 14.09 8.39 -13.59
CA LEU A 180 12.63 8.20 -13.47
C LEU A 180 11.76 9.43 -13.68
N GLU A 181 12.32 10.64 -13.80
CA GLU A 181 11.49 11.83 -14.02
C GLU A 181 10.66 11.73 -15.32
N ASP A 182 11.10 10.87 -16.25
CA ASP A 182 10.36 10.48 -17.46
C ASP A 182 9.80 9.04 -17.41
N GLU A 183 9.86 8.32 -16.29
CA GLU A 183 9.38 6.94 -16.26
C GLU A 183 7.93 6.82 -15.92
N VAL A 184 7.39 7.63 -15.00
CA VAL A 184 5.98 7.53 -14.60
C VAL A 184 5.36 8.89 -14.31
N VAL A 185 4.18 9.10 -14.89
CA VAL A 185 3.33 10.29 -14.70
C VAL A 185 1.91 9.84 -14.43
N THR A 186 1.17 10.58 -13.60
CA THR A 186 -0.29 10.44 -13.55
C THR A 186 -0.96 11.74 -13.92
N ALA A 187 -1.97 11.66 -14.78
CA ALA A 187 -2.88 12.75 -15.08
C ALA A 187 -4.29 12.20 -15.28
N VAL A 188 -5.32 12.94 -14.88
CA VAL A 188 -6.75 12.55 -15.05
C VAL A 188 -7.10 11.14 -14.57
N GLY A 189 -6.50 10.70 -13.45
CA GLY A 189 -6.70 9.35 -12.90
C GLY A 189 -6.02 8.23 -13.70
N ILE A 190 -5.15 8.55 -14.65
CA ILE A 190 -4.40 7.57 -15.47
C ILE A 190 -2.93 7.72 -15.16
N THR A 191 -2.33 6.66 -14.64
CA THR A 191 -0.88 6.57 -14.43
C THR A 191 -0.25 5.82 -15.58
N VAL A 192 0.72 6.46 -16.23
CA VAL A 192 1.41 5.93 -17.41
C VAL A 192 2.89 5.75 -17.11
N ASN A 193 3.44 4.66 -17.62
CA ASN A 193 4.86 4.35 -17.61
C ASN A 193 5.43 4.43 -19.03
N ARG A 194 6.74 4.67 -19.15
CA ARG A 194 7.45 4.53 -20.43
C ARG A 194 7.36 3.07 -20.93
N LEU A 195 7.00 2.89 -22.21
CA LEU A 195 7.00 1.58 -22.84
C LEU A 195 8.39 1.22 -23.37
N THR A 196 9.15 0.44 -22.60
CA THR A 196 10.44 -0.09 -23.04
C THR A 196 10.26 -1.35 -23.90
N GLY A 197 11.26 -1.70 -24.72
CA GLY A 197 11.22 -2.89 -25.57
C GLY A 197 11.06 -4.19 -24.78
N ASP A 198 11.67 -4.29 -23.62
CA ASP A 198 11.55 -5.48 -22.76
C ASP A 198 10.16 -5.58 -22.13
N LEU A 199 9.58 -4.45 -21.71
CA LEU A 199 8.21 -4.41 -21.17
C LEU A 199 7.17 -4.72 -22.25
N ARG A 200 7.38 -4.23 -23.47
CA ARG A 200 6.55 -4.57 -24.65
C ARG A 200 6.54 -6.08 -24.88
N LYS A 201 7.71 -6.71 -24.88
CA LYS A 201 7.85 -8.18 -25.04
C LYS A 201 7.22 -8.95 -23.89
N ALA A 202 7.50 -8.55 -22.65
CA ALA A 202 7.00 -9.22 -21.45
C ALA A 202 5.47 -9.22 -21.37
N LEU A 203 4.83 -8.16 -21.89
CA LEU A 203 3.38 -7.98 -21.90
C LEU A 203 2.72 -8.34 -23.25
N ALA A 204 3.49 -8.84 -24.21
CA ALA A 204 3.03 -9.17 -25.57
C ALA A 204 2.23 -8.03 -26.25
N LEU A 205 2.71 -6.79 -26.08
CA LEU A 205 2.06 -5.60 -26.60
C LEU A 205 2.37 -5.42 -28.10
N PRO A 206 1.45 -4.83 -28.89
CA PRO A 206 1.65 -4.56 -30.31
C PRO A 206 2.78 -3.55 -30.52
N GLU A 207 3.44 -3.56 -31.69
CA GLU A 207 4.48 -2.59 -32.09
C GLU A 207 3.86 -1.24 -32.49
N MET A 208 3.34 -0.52 -31.49
CA MET A 208 2.78 0.83 -31.63
C MET A 208 3.45 1.80 -30.65
N ASP A 209 3.58 3.06 -31.06
CA ASP A 209 4.06 4.14 -30.20
C ASP A 209 3.00 4.51 -29.17
N GLY A 210 3.44 4.79 -27.95
CA GLY A 210 2.54 5.10 -26.84
C GLY A 210 3.19 4.93 -25.48
N VAL A 211 2.42 5.27 -24.45
CA VAL A 211 2.80 5.08 -23.04
C VAL A 211 1.92 4.01 -22.38
N LEU A 212 2.52 3.15 -21.56
CA LEU A 212 1.84 2.03 -20.94
C LEU A 212 1.05 2.48 -19.72
N VAL A 213 -0.22 2.13 -19.64
CA VAL A 213 -1.04 2.36 -18.45
C VAL A 213 -0.63 1.37 -17.34
N SER A 214 -0.11 1.89 -16.23
CA SER A 214 0.27 1.10 -15.06
C SER A 214 -0.80 1.10 -13.97
N ASN A 215 -1.58 2.18 -13.85
CA ASN A 215 -2.71 2.28 -12.94
C ASN A 215 -3.82 3.18 -13.51
N VAL A 216 -5.07 2.90 -13.13
CA VAL A 216 -6.24 3.71 -13.51
C VAL A 216 -7.19 3.83 -12.33
N THR A 217 -7.60 5.05 -12.05
CA THR A 217 -8.61 5.41 -11.05
C THR A 217 -9.68 6.31 -11.68
N GLY A 218 -10.75 6.58 -10.94
CA GLY A 218 -11.72 7.59 -11.32
C GLY A 218 -12.47 7.35 -12.64
N PRO A 219 -12.75 8.39 -13.45
CA PRO A 219 -13.71 8.28 -14.54
C PRO A 219 -13.12 7.48 -15.70
N ALA A 220 -11.78 7.45 -15.83
CA ALA A 220 -11.08 6.61 -16.79
C ALA A 220 -11.29 5.12 -16.49
N ARG A 221 -11.27 4.72 -15.21
CA ARG A 221 -11.54 3.33 -14.80
C ARG A 221 -13.00 2.96 -15.05
N GLN A 222 -13.93 3.86 -14.71
CA GLN A 222 -15.37 3.68 -14.97
C GLN A 222 -15.66 3.56 -16.47
N ALA A 223 -14.93 4.30 -17.32
CA ALA A 223 -15.01 4.24 -18.77
C ALA A 223 -14.37 2.98 -19.39
N GLY A 224 -13.84 2.06 -18.58
CA GLY A 224 -13.35 0.75 -19.06
C GLY A 224 -11.84 0.66 -19.30
N LEU A 225 -11.08 1.74 -19.09
CA LEU A 225 -9.62 1.68 -19.15
C LEU A 225 -9.07 0.82 -18.00
N ARG A 226 -8.07 -0.02 -18.30
CA ARG A 226 -7.44 -0.92 -17.34
C ARG A 226 -5.91 -0.84 -17.43
N PRO A 227 -5.19 -1.19 -16.35
CA PRO A 227 -3.75 -1.42 -16.42
C PRO A 227 -3.38 -2.43 -17.51
N GLY A 228 -2.27 -2.17 -18.22
CA GLY A 228 -1.86 -2.97 -19.38
C GLY A 228 -2.31 -2.38 -20.72
N ALA A 229 -3.20 -1.39 -20.73
CA ALA A 229 -3.52 -0.62 -21.94
C ALA A 229 -2.34 0.23 -22.42
N LEU A 230 -2.32 0.54 -23.72
CA LEU A 230 -1.33 1.43 -24.32
C LEU A 230 -2.03 2.71 -24.78
N ILE A 231 -1.65 3.86 -24.23
CA ILE A 231 -2.18 5.15 -24.70
C ILE A 231 -1.51 5.51 -26.01
N LEU A 232 -2.30 5.60 -27.08
CA LEU A 232 -1.84 5.87 -28.45
C LEU A 232 -1.94 7.36 -28.81
N GLN A 233 -2.92 8.06 -28.21
CA GLN A 233 -3.14 9.47 -28.47
C GLN A 233 -3.80 10.16 -27.28
N VAL A 234 -3.39 11.39 -27.03
CA VAL A 234 -4.08 12.35 -26.15
C VAL A 234 -4.37 13.60 -26.96
N ASN A 235 -5.65 13.93 -27.09
CA ASN A 235 -6.14 14.97 -27.98
C ASN A 235 -5.58 14.78 -29.41
N GLU A 236 -4.74 15.69 -29.90
CA GLU A 236 -4.12 15.59 -31.22
C GLU A 236 -2.72 14.93 -31.19
N GLY A 237 -2.09 14.80 -30.02
CA GLY A 237 -0.70 14.34 -29.90
C GLY A 237 -0.54 12.85 -29.54
N THR A 238 0.54 12.22 -30.00
CA THR A 238 0.92 10.85 -29.67
C THR A 238 2.05 10.87 -28.64
N PRO A 239 1.78 10.53 -27.36
CA PRO A 239 2.82 10.55 -26.34
C PRO A 239 3.75 9.36 -26.49
N THR A 240 5.04 9.62 -26.60
CA THR A 240 6.11 8.60 -26.56
C THR A 240 6.77 8.52 -25.19
N THR A 241 6.62 9.57 -24.38
CA THR A 241 7.09 9.63 -23.00
C THR A 241 5.96 9.98 -22.03
N PRO A 242 6.03 9.50 -20.76
CA PRO A 242 5.13 9.92 -19.69
C PRO A 242 5.01 11.44 -19.52
N MET A 243 6.10 12.20 -19.73
CA MET A 243 6.07 13.66 -19.66
C MET A 243 5.30 14.29 -20.83
N GLU A 244 5.45 13.77 -22.05
CA GLU A 244 4.61 14.19 -23.18
C GLU A 244 3.13 13.90 -22.92
N PHE A 245 2.82 12.75 -22.32
CA PHE A 245 1.45 12.45 -21.89
C PHE A 245 0.93 13.51 -20.91
N LEU A 246 1.72 13.88 -19.88
CA LEU A 246 1.34 14.93 -18.93
C LEU A 246 1.07 16.26 -19.64
N GLU A 247 1.97 16.65 -20.53
CA GLU A 247 1.90 17.91 -21.24
C GLU A 247 0.64 17.98 -22.09
N LEU A 248 0.38 16.96 -22.91
CA LEU A 248 -0.83 16.87 -23.75
C LEU A 248 -2.11 16.97 -22.93
N VAL A 249 -2.14 16.33 -21.75
CA VAL A 249 -3.27 16.44 -20.82
C VAL A 249 -3.40 17.87 -20.28
N ARG A 250 -2.32 18.50 -19.84
CA ARG A 250 -2.33 19.86 -19.25
C ARG A 250 -2.63 20.96 -20.26
N THR A 251 -2.28 20.77 -21.53
CA THR A 251 -2.62 21.70 -22.61
C THR A 251 -4.07 21.59 -23.06
N THR A 252 -4.85 20.66 -22.50
CA THR A 252 -6.30 20.59 -22.75
C THR A 252 -6.95 21.89 -22.28
N PRO A 253 -7.72 22.58 -23.14
CA PRO A 253 -8.38 23.84 -22.76
C PRO A 253 -9.29 23.67 -21.54
N GLU A 254 -9.31 24.68 -20.67
CA GLU A 254 -10.14 24.69 -19.48
C GLU A 254 -11.63 24.49 -19.83
N GLY A 255 -12.32 23.62 -19.10
CA GLY A 255 -13.71 23.24 -19.35
C GLY A 255 -13.92 22.19 -20.46
N GLN A 256 -12.87 21.72 -21.13
CA GLN A 256 -12.94 20.61 -22.08
C GLN A 256 -12.52 19.29 -21.43
N LYS A 257 -13.07 18.18 -21.94
CA LYS A 257 -12.66 16.83 -21.55
C LYS A 257 -11.44 16.40 -22.35
N VAL A 258 -10.53 15.69 -21.72
CA VAL A 258 -9.36 15.10 -22.39
C VAL A 258 -9.82 13.94 -23.26
N SER A 259 -9.51 13.96 -24.55
CA SER A 259 -9.77 12.82 -25.44
C SER A 259 -8.58 11.87 -25.46
N ILE A 260 -8.79 10.59 -25.19
CA ILE A 260 -7.73 9.59 -25.12
C ILE A 260 -8.07 8.42 -26.01
N ARG A 261 -7.18 8.10 -26.94
CA ARG A 261 -7.22 6.87 -27.75
C ARG A 261 -6.21 5.87 -27.18
N TYR A 262 -6.64 4.63 -27.00
CA TYR A 262 -5.80 3.60 -26.39
C TYR A 262 -6.04 2.22 -27.00
N TRP A 263 -5.03 1.37 -26.95
CA TRP A 263 -5.14 -0.03 -27.30
C TRP A 263 -5.31 -0.88 -26.04
N GLN A 264 -6.27 -1.81 -26.07
CA GLN A 264 -6.54 -2.74 -24.97
C GLN A 264 -7.16 -4.03 -25.52
N ASN A 265 -6.66 -5.19 -25.09
CA ASN A 265 -7.18 -6.51 -25.45
C ASN A 265 -7.30 -6.77 -26.96
N GLY A 266 -6.36 -6.23 -27.77
CA GLY A 266 -6.36 -6.43 -29.21
C GLY A 266 -7.13 -5.38 -30.02
N GLU A 267 -7.85 -4.48 -29.36
CA GLU A 267 -8.69 -3.48 -30.02
C GLU A 267 -8.29 -2.05 -29.63
N GLU A 268 -8.55 -1.10 -30.53
CA GLU A 268 -8.44 0.33 -30.22
C GLU A 268 -9.76 0.86 -29.67
N HIS A 269 -9.66 1.67 -28.63
CA HIS A 269 -10.75 2.28 -27.90
C HIS A 269 -10.52 3.79 -27.79
N GLN A 270 -11.59 4.54 -27.54
CA GLN A 270 -11.52 5.96 -27.26
C GLN A 270 -12.37 6.30 -26.05
N LEU A 271 -11.88 7.20 -25.21
CA LEU A 271 -12.62 7.72 -24.06
C LEU A 271 -12.42 9.22 -23.91
N GLN A 272 -13.32 9.86 -23.16
CA GLN A 272 -13.21 11.25 -22.76
C GLN A 272 -13.29 11.35 -21.24
N VAL A 273 -12.24 11.83 -20.60
CA VAL A 273 -12.19 11.97 -19.13
C VAL A 273 -12.37 13.45 -18.75
N SER A 274 -13.17 13.69 -17.71
CA SER A 274 -13.11 14.97 -16.99
C SER A 274 -11.75 15.12 -16.33
N THR A 275 -11.23 16.34 -16.23
CA THR A 275 -10.00 16.62 -15.48
C THR A 275 -10.19 16.61 -13.96
N GLU A 276 -11.43 16.46 -13.49
CA GLU A 276 -11.76 16.34 -12.07
C GLU A 276 -11.35 14.94 -11.54
N VAL A 277 -10.51 14.93 -10.50
CA VAL A 277 -9.94 13.73 -9.87
C VAL A 277 -10.95 13.06 -8.93
N PRO A 278 -11.31 11.77 -9.10
CA PRO A 278 -12.20 11.08 -8.17
C PRO A 278 -11.46 10.32 -7.08
N GLU A 279 -12.16 10.08 -5.96
CA GLU A 279 -11.66 9.37 -4.79
C GLU A 279 -11.40 7.87 -5.04
N PRO A 280 -10.40 7.26 -4.37
CA PRO A 280 -10.08 5.83 -4.51
C PRO A 280 -11.10 4.91 -3.80
N GLU A 281 -11.41 3.75 -4.41
CA GLU A 281 -12.27 2.69 -3.84
C GLU A 281 -11.48 1.78 -2.87
N ARG A 282 -12.10 1.41 -1.72
CA ARG A 282 -11.50 0.60 -0.65
C ARG A 282 -11.68 -0.91 -0.87
N PHE A 283 -10.72 -1.73 -0.43
CA PHE A 283 -10.68 -3.18 -0.69
C PHE A 283 -11.48 -4.02 0.33
N HIS A 284 -12.00 -3.40 1.40
CA HIS A 284 -12.69 -4.09 2.51
C HIS A 284 -14.05 -4.72 2.15
N ASP A 285 -14.56 -4.51 0.94
CA ASP A 285 -15.80 -5.14 0.47
C ASP A 285 -15.59 -6.58 -0.05
N TRP A 286 -14.37 -7.13 0.04
CA TRP A 286 -14.10 -8.50 -0.40
C TRP A 286 -14.36 -9.53 0.71
N SER A 287 -15.50 -10.22 0.64
CA SER A 287 -15.69 -11.50 1.32
C SER A 287 -14.97 -12.59 0.52
N ALA A 288 -13.99 -13.27 1.14
CA ALA A 288 -13.33 -14.40 0.51
C ALA A 288 -14.39 -15.48 0.15
N PRO A 289 -14.36 -16.07 -1.07
CA PRO A 289 -15.25 -17.16 -1.41
C PRO A 289 -15.07 -18.32 -0.42
N GLY A 290 -16.11 -18.60 0.38
CA GLY A 290 -16.11 -19.69 1.36
C GLY A 290 -15.80 -19.30 2.81
N VAL A 291 -15.75 -18.00 3.14
CA VAL A 291 -15.77 -17.53 4.53
C VAL A 291 -17.06 -16.75 4.74
N GLU A 292 -18.09 -17.41 5.28
CA GLU A 292 -19.24 -16.71 5.86
C GLU A 292 -18.79 -16.10 7.19
N LEU A 293 -18.91 -14.78 7.33
CA LEU A 293 -18.72 -14.05 8.58
C LEU A 293 -20.01 -14.06 9.40
#